data_AF-A0A5K7S801-F1
#
_entry.id   AF-A0A5K7S801-F1
#
_cell.length_a   1.000
_cell.length_b   1.000
_cell.length_c   1.000
_cell.angle_alpha   90.00
_cell.angle_beta   90.00
_cell.angle_gamma   90.00
#
_symmetry.space_group_name_H-M   'P 1'
#
loop_
_entity.id
_entity.type
_entity.pdbx_description
1 polymer ?
#
loop_
_entity_poly.entity_id
_entity_poly.type
_entity_poly.pdbx_seq_one_letter_code
_entity_poly.pdbx_strand_id
1 'polypeptide(L)'
;MKPIILTIIVYFISTFSMNAQETPKIKVTVGSNSFSVITYDNSTARAFIALLPLTITMNDVNVNEKYRPLQGNLPTSPEVPPKINAGDLMLWGANGLVLFYETFNTSYSYSKIGYMENAAGLKDALGPNNPTITFEVLGMPTGAGTLEQNNIDFKISGDGILHFSGTSEKISLIDMSGKILTITNSNTMNVSNFPKGIYILKAENNNQQKTIKIKI
;
A
#
# COMPACT_ATOMS: atom_id res chain seq x y z
N MET A 1 52.06 -38.59 -24.01
CA MET A 1 51.38 -37.29 -24.15
C MET A 1 50.02 -37.40 -23.47
N LYS A 2 49.72 -36.58 -22.46
CA LYS A 2 48.40 -36.52 -21.81
C LYS A 2 47.56 -35.41 -22.46
N PRO A 3 46.28 -35.63 -22.80
CA PRO A 3 45.45 -34.58 -23.38
C PRO A 3 45.06 -33.57 -22.28
N ILE A 4 45.18 -32.29 -22.61
CA ILE A 4 44.72 -31.17 -21.77
C ILE A 4 43.22 -31.01 -22.04
N ILE A 5 42.39 -31.20 -21.00
CA ILE A 5 40.95 -30.89 -21.07
C ILE A 5 40.80 -29.41 -20.74
N LEU A 6 40.33 -28.63 -21.71
CA LEU A 6 40.05 -27.20 -21.56
C LEU A 6 38.64 -27.05 -20.98
N THR A 7 38.52 -26.69 -19.70
CA THR A 7 37.23 -26.40 -19.07
C THR A 7 36.78 -24.99 -19.44
N ILE A 8 35.76 -24.87 -20.30
CA ILE A 8 35.08 -23.61 -20.59
C ILE A 8 34.14 -23.29 -19.42
N ILE A 9 34.48 -22.28 -18.61
CA ILE A 9 33.58 -21.72 -17.60
C ILE A 9 32.66 -20.71 -18.30
N VAL A 10 31.41 -21.09 -18.53
CA VAL A 10 30.37 -20.18 -19.02
C VAL A 10 29.82 -19.41 -17.82
N TYR A 11 30.15 -18.12 -17.71
CA TYR A 11 29.47 -17.22 -16.78
C TYR A 11 28.07 -16.94 -17.33
N PHE A 12 27.05 -17.59 -16.76
CA PHE A 12 25.65 -17.26 -17.03
C PHE A 12 25.32 -15.97 -16.27
N ILE A 13 25.41 -14.82 -16.94
CA ILE A 13 24.87 -13.57 -16.39
C ILE A 13 23.36 -13.65 -16.55
N SER A 14 22.65 -14.06 -15.50
CA SER A 14 21.21 -13.92 -15.47
C SER A 14 20.86 -12.44 -15.42
N THR A 15 20.24 -11.93 -16.49
CA THR A 15 19.59 -10.63 -16.48
C THR A 15 18.46 -10.67 -15.44
N PHE A 16 18.62 -9.95 -14.34
CA PHE A 16 17.53 -9.67 -13.42
C PHE A 16 16.51 -8.80 -14.16
N SER A 17 15.35 -9.36 -14.52
CA SER A 17 14.19 -8.55 -14.87
C SER A 17 13.77 -7.79 -13.62
N MET A 18 13.82 -6.45 -13.65
CA MET A 18 13.12 -5.62 -12.66
C MET A 18 11.64 -5.98 -12.73
N ASN A 19 11.15 -6.81 -11.81
CA ASN A 19 9.72 -6.85 -11.54
C ASN A 19 9.34 -5.44 -11.08
N ALA A 20 8.59 -4.71 -11.91
CA ALA A 20 7.90 -3.52 -11.47
C ALA A 20 7.00 -3.96 -10.33
N GLN A 21 7.35 -3.59 -9.10
CA GLN A 21 6.45 -3.71 -7.98
C GLN A 21 5.20 -2.94 -8.38
N GLU A 22 4.07 -3.62 -8.62
CA GLU A 22 2.82 -2.91 -8.85
C GLU A 22 2.63 -1.95 -7.65
N THR A 23 1.96 -0.82 -7.82
CA THR A 23 1.66 0.08 -6.70
C THR A 23 0.27 -0.22 -6.14
N PRO A 24 0.07 -0.19 -4.80
CA PRO A 24 -1.24 -0.46 -4.21
C PRO A 24 -2.32 0.39 -4.83
N LYS A 25 -3.49 -0.20 -5.08
CA LYS A 25 -4.65 0.53 -5.56
C LYS A 25 -5.65 0.71 -4.43
N ILE A 26 -6.40 1.80 -4.47
CA ILE A 26 -7.48 2.10 -3.52
C ILE A 26 -8.80 2.12 -4.29
N LYS A 27 -9.78 1.35 -3.83
CA LYS A 27 -11.18 1.48 -4.25
C LYS A 27 -11.77 2.68 -3.55
N VAL A 28 -12.35 3.59 -4.32
CA VAL A 28 -13.14 4.70 -3.80
C VAL A 28 -14.58 4.45 -4.17
N THR A 29 -15.46 4.24 -3.20
CA THR A 29 -16.88 3.94 -3.40
C THR A 29 -17.74 5.10 -2.92
N VAL A 30 -18.65 5.57 -3.78
CA VAL A 30 -19.62 6.63 -3.49
C VAL A 30 -20.99 6.20 -4.00
N GLY A 31 -21.92 5.91 -3.10
CA GLY A 31 -23.19 5.27 -3.45
C GLY A 31 -22.93 3.93 -4.14
N SER A 32 -23.47 3.75 -5.36
CA SER A 32 -23.25 2.56 -6.20
C SER A 32 -22.05 2.68 -7.15
N ASN A 33 -21.37 3.82 -7.18
CA ASN A 33 -20.24 4.06 -8.07
C ASN A 33 -18.92 3.70 -7.39
N SER A 34 -17.98 3.16 -8.16
CA SER A 34 -16.64 2.84 -7.66
C SER A 34 -15.56 3.28 -8.63
N PHE A 35 -14.49 3.84 -8.08
CA PHE A 35 -13.32 4.34 -8.80
C PHE A 35 -12.05 3.68 -8.26
N SER A 36 -10.98 3.66 -9.06
CA SER A 36 -9.69 3.09 -8.69
C SER A 36 -8.64 4.19 -8.65
N VAL A 37 -7.98 4.34 -7.50
CA VAL A 37 -6.85 5.25 -7.30
C VAL A 37 -5.57 4.43 -7.29
N ILE A 38 -4.64 4.75 -8.18
CA ILE A 38 -3.26 4.25 -8.15
C ILE A 38 -2.48 5.07 -7.13
N THR A 39 -1.82 4.40 -6.18
CA THR A 39 -1.02 5.11 -5.17
C THR A 39 0.40 5.38 -5.63
N TYR A 40 0.96 6.47 -5.12
CA TYR A 40 2.39 6.74 -5.24
C TYR A 40 3.16 5.92 -4.20
N ASP A 41 4.40 5.51 -4.52
CA ASP A 41 5.28 4.86 -3.54
C ASP A 41 5.94 5.89 -2.62
N ASN A 42 5.18 6.40 -1.65
CA ASN A 42 5.68 7.36 -0.66
C ASN A 42 5.08 7.12 0.74
N SER A 43 5.67 7.77 1.75
CA SER A 43 5.29 7.59 3.16
C SER A 43 3.86 8.05 3.45
N THR A 44 3.37 9.10 2.78
CA THR A 44 2.00 9.62 2.93
C THR A 44 0.99 8.58 2.46
N ALA A 45 1.21 8.02 1.27
CA ALA A 45 0.35 7.02 0.66
C ALA A 45 0.29 5.73 1.50
N ARG A 46 1.46 5.23 1.95
CA ARG A 46 1.55 4.05 2.83
C ARG A 46 0.79 4.27 4.15
N ALA A 47 0.96 5.44 4.76
CA ALA A 47 0.27 5.78 6.00
C ALA A 47 -1.25 5.92 5.80
N PHE A 48 -1.72 6.49 4.68
CA PHE A 48 -3.14 6.56 4.37
C PHE A 48 -3.75 5.16 4.12
N ILE A 49 -3.06 4.31 3.35
CA ILE A 49 -3.47 2.91 3.11
C ILE A 49 -3.64 2.14 4.44
N ALA A 50 -2.80 2.44 5.43
CA ALA A 50 -2.87 1.82 6.74
C ALA A 50 -4.16 2.14 7.52
N LEU A 51 -4.85 3.24 7.19
CA LEU A 51 -6.13 3.61 7.77
C LEU A 51 -7.31 2.86 7.14
N LEU A 52 -7.10 2.14 6.03
CA LEU A 52 -8.19 1.51 5.28
C LEU A 52 -8.57 0.14 5.86
N PRO A 53 -9.88 -0.21 5.86
CA PRO A 53 -10.99 0.52 5.24
C PRO A 53 -11.41 1.77 6.03
N LEU A 54 -11.72 2.85 5.32
CA LEU A 54 -12.14 4.13 5.90
C LEU A 54 -13.41 4.63 5.21
N THR A 55 -14.48 4.80 5.98
CA THR A 55 -15.73 5.41 5.50
C THR A 55 -15.94 6.75 6.18
N ILE A 56 -15.98 7.82 5.39
CA ILE A 56 -16.05 9.20 5.88
C ILE A 56 -16.96 10.06 5.02
N THR A 57 -17.72 10.94 5.66
CA THR A 57 -18.43 12.04 4.99
C THR A 57 -17.45 13.19 4.75
N MET A 58 -17.28 13.61 3.51
CA MET A 58 -16.35 14.69 3.13
C MET A 58 -17.12 15.93 2.68
N ASN A 59 -16.64 17.11 3.10
CA ASN A 59 -17.30 18.39 2.78
C ASN A 59 -16.96 18.81 1.35
N ASP A 60 -17.94 19.32 0.60
CA ASP A 60 -17.65 20.06 -0.62
C ASP A 60 -17.02 21.41 -0.28
N VAL A 61 -15.86 21.70 -0.87
CA VAL A 61 -15.17 22.96 -0.69
C VAL A 61 -14.79 23.47 -2.08
N ASN A 62 -14.88 24.79 -2.28
CA ASN A 62 -14.42 25.48 -3.49
C ASN A 62 -15.01 24.96 -4.83
N VAL A 63 -16.03 24.10 -4.79
CA VAL A 63 -16.68 23.48 -5.96
C VAL A 63 -15.69 22.72 -6.87
N ASN A 64 -14.59 22.24 -6.29
CA ASN A 64 -13.54 21.49 -7.01
C ASN A 64 -12.98 20.30 -6.21
N GLU A 65 -13.26 20.24 -4.90
CA GLU A 65 -12.64 19.28 -4.00
C GLU A 65 -13.60 18.80 -2.90
N LYS A 66 -13.41 17.56 -2.47
CA LYS A 66 -13.97 17.03 -1.23
C LYS A 66 -12.89 17.01 -0.17
N TYR A 67 -13.19 17.55 1.01
CA TYR A 67 -12.23 17.73 2.10
C TYR A 67 -12.71 17.09 3.40
N ARG A 68 -11.79 16.46 4.14
CA ARG A 68 -12.04 16.02 5.51
C ARG A 68 -10.75 15.95 6.34
N PRO A 69 -10.70 16.55 7.54
CA PRO A 69 -9.60 16.29 8.46
C PRO A 69 -9.67 14.85 9.01
N LEU A 70 -8.54 14.16 8.99
CA LEU A 70 -8.32 12.89 9.65
C LEU A 70 -8.09 13.10 11.16
N GLN A 71 -8.36 12.07 11.96
CA GLN A 71 -8.19 12.14 13.42
C GLN A 71 -6.73 12.32 13.87
N GLY A 72 -5.77 11.93 13.03
CA GLY A 72 -4.34 12.04 13.32
C GLY A 72 -3.55 12.55 12.12
N ASN A 73 -2.30 12.91 12.41
CA ASN A 73 -1.36 13.36 11.39
C ASN A 73 -0.75 12.17 10.65
N LEU A 74 -0.53 12.33 9.35
CA LEU A 74 0.25 11.43 8.51
C LEU A 74 1.62 12.06 8.22
N PRO A 75 2.62 11.26 7.84
CA PRO A 75 3.86 11.77 7.25
C PRO A 75 3.54 12.65 6.03
N THR A 76 4.32 13.72 5.86
CA THR A 76 4.12 14.69 4.78
C THR A 76 5.38 14.83 3.93
N SER A 77 5.20 15.02 2.63
CA SER A 77 6.22 15.46 1.69
C SER A 77 5.58 16.52 0.77
N PRO A 78 5.30 17.73 1.31
CA PRO A 78 4.50 18.71 0.61
C PRO A 78 5.26 19.30 -0.58
N GLU A 79 4.59 19.35 -1.73
CA GLU A 79 5.05 20.03 -2.95
C GLU A 79 3.90 20.80 -3.58
N VAL A 80 4.22 21.85 -4.36
CA VAL A 80 3.21 22.56 -5.15
C VAL A 80 3.14 21.89 -6.52
N PRO A 81 2.11 21.09 -6.83
CA PRO A 81 1.98 20.49 -8.15
C PRO A 81 1.68 21.60 -9.17
N PRO A 82 2.23 21.52 -10.40
CA PRO A 82 1.94 22.51 -11.44
C PRO A 82 0.45 22.53 -11.80
N LYS A 83 -0.25 21.43 -11.57
CA LYS A 83 -1.65 21.22 -11.90
C LYS A 83 -2.25 20.13 -11.02
N ILE A 84 -3.48 20.35 -10.57
CA ILE A 84 -4.36 19.35 -9.97
C ILE A 84 -5.24 18.77 -11.07
N ASN A 85 -5.39 17.45 -11.09
CA ASN A 85 -6.28 16.73 -12.00
C ASN A 85 -7.49 16.18 -11.23
N ALA A 86 -8.62 16.08 -11.93
CA ALA A 86 -9.76 15.35 -11.40
C ALA A 86 -9.37 13.89 -11.14
N GLY A 87 -9.68 13.39 -9.95
CA GLY A 87 -9.26 12.08 -9.46
C GLY A 87 -7.97 12.08 -8.66
N ASP A 88 -7.30 13.22 -8.48
CA ASP A 88 -6.16 13.31 -7.56
C ASP A 88 -6.62 13.15 -6.10
N LEU A 89 -5.95 12.27 -5.37
CA LEU A 89 -6.12 12.04 -3.94
C LEU A 89 -4.85 12.53 -3.23
N MET A 90 -5.00 13.52 -2.34
CA MET A 90 -3.87 14.19 -1.71
C MET A 90 -4.12 14.49 -0.23
N LEU A 91 -3.05 14.85 0.46
CA LEU A 91 -3.06 15.33 1.84
C LEU A 91 -2.65 16.80 1.88
N TRP A 92 -3.54 17.66 2.36
CA TRP A 92 -3.27 19.06 2.69
C TRP A 92 -2.83 19.18 4.15
N GLY A 93 -1.72 19.88 4.39
CA GLY A 93 -1.06 19.86 5.70
C GLY A 93 -0.70 18.43 6.12
N ALA A 94 -0.92 18.11 7.40
CA ALA A 94 -0.60 16.78 7.94
C ALA A 94 -1.81 15.85 8.08
N ASN A 95 -3.04 16.35 7.96
CA ASN A 95 -4.24 15.53 8.22
C ASN A 95 -5.44 15.87 7.31
N GLY A 96 -5.35 16.85 6.42
CA GLY A 96 -6.46 17.22 5.54
C GLY A 96 -6.56 16.31 4.32
N LEU A 97 -7.41 15.30 4.34
CA LEU A 97 -7.63 14.47 3.16
C LEU A 97 -8.42 15.25 2.09
N VAL A 98 -7.92 15.26 0.86
CA VAL A 98 -8.53 15.95 -0.28
C VAL A 98 -8.71 14.99 -1.46
N LEU A 99 -9.93 14.91 -1.99
CA LEU A 99 -10.23 14.26 -3.27
C LEU A 99 -10.71 15.31 -4.27
N PHE A 100 -9.93 15.54 -5.32
CA PHE A 100 -10.28 16.51 -6.36
C PHE A 100 -11.17 15.89 -7.43
N TYR A 101 -12.18 16.63 -7.88
CA TYR A 101 -13.07 16.21 -8.97
C TYR A 101 -13.11 17.21 -10.14
N GLU A 102 -12.32 18.28 -10.04
CA GLU A 102 -12.07 19.25 -11.10
C GLU A 102 -10.57 19.38 -11.36
N THR A 103 -10.23 19.93 -12.53
CA THR A 103 -8.84 20.11 -12.97
C THR A 103 -8.49 21.59 -13.03
N PHE A 104 -7.44 22.01 -12.30
CA PHE A 104 -7.08 23.42 -12.17
C PHE A 104 -5.61 23.60 -11.74
N ASN A 105 -5.10 24.83 -11.85
CA ASN A 105 -3.76 25.17 -11.35
C ASN A 105 -3.85 25.60 -9.88
N THR A 106 -2.85 25.27 -9.08
CA THR A 106 -2.82 25.60 -7.64
C THR A 106 -1.49 26.23 -7.25
N SER A 107 -1.52 27.07 -6.22
CA SER A 107 -0.34 27.56 -5.51
C SER A 107 -0.14 26.89 -4.15
N TYR A 108 -1.07 26.02 -3.74
CA TYR A 108 -1.01 25.31 -2.48
C TYR A 108 -0.14 24.06 -2.58
N SER A 109 0.50 23.73 -1.47
CA SER A 109 1.32 22.53 -1.34
C SER A 109 0.52 21.35 -0.80
N TYR A 110 0.75 20.17 -1.37
CA TYR A 110 0.11 18.92 -0.99
C TYR A 110 1.13 17.78 -0.92
N SER A 111 0.85 16.78 -0.07
CA SER A 111 1.53 15.49 -0.13
C SER A 111 0.68 14.51 -0.93
N LYS A 112 1.23 13.96 -2.01
CA LYS A 112 0.48 13.08 -2.93
C LYS A 112 0.19 11.72 -2.30
N ILE A 113 -1.05 11.24 -2.41
CA ILE A 113 -1.44 9.88 -2.00
C ILE A 113 -1.61 9.00 -3.22
N GLY A 114 -2.38 9.45 -4.21
CA GLY A 114 -2.62 8.71 -5.44
C GLY A 114 -3.41 9.51 -6.46
N TYR A 115 -3.71 8.89 -7.59
CA TYR A 115 -4.49 9.48 -8.67
C TYR A 115 -5.37 8.42 -9.36
N MET A 116 -6.48 8.85 -9.96
CA MET A 116 -7.29 7.99 -10.84
C MET A 116 -6.81 8.15 -12.28
N GLU A 117 -6.54 7.04 -12.97
CA GLU A 117 -6.29 7.09 -14.42
C GLU A 117 -7.54 7.49 -15.21
N ASN A 118 -8.72 7.12 -14.69
CA ASN A 118 -10.01 7.47 -15.26
C ASN A 118 -10.95 7.98 -14.17
N ALA A 119 -11.16 9.29 -14.13
CA ALA A 119 -12.08 9.97 -13.23
C ALA A 119 -13.44 10.31 -13.87
N ALA A 120 -13.77 9.73 -15.03
CA ALA A 120 -15.05 9.98 -15.69
C ALA A 120 -16.22 9.59 -14.77
N GLY A 121 -17.20 10.48 -14.62
CA GLY A 121 -18.34 10.30 -13.73
C GLY A 121 -18.07 10.54 -12.25
N LEU A 122 -16.83 10.88 -11.86
CA LEU A 122 -16.49 11.15 -10.45
C LEU A 122 -17.28 12.34 -9.89
N LYS A 123 -17.31 13.47 -10.62
CA LYS A 123 -18.05 14.67 -10.21
C LYS A 123 -19.53 14.38 -9.98
N ASP A 124 -20.16 13.67 -10.91
CA ASP A 124 -21.59 13.32 -10.81
C ASP A 124 -21.86 12.38 -9.64
N ALA A 125 -20.99 11.40 -9.41
CA ALA A 125 -21.11 10.47 -8.28
C ALA A 125 -20.94 11.18 -6.92
N LEU A 126 -20.05 12.16 -6.83
CA LEU A 126 -19.82 12.94 -5.62
C LEU A 126 -20.95 13.94 -5.34
N GLY A 127 -21.53 14.52 -6.39
CA GLY A 127 -22.56 15.54 -6.29
C GLY A 127 -22.12 16.82 -5.57
N PRO A 128 -23.01 17.81 -5.41
CA PRO A 128 -22.69 19.10 -4.79
C PRO A 128 -22.70 19.07 -3.26
N ASN A 129 -23.13 17.96 -2.65
CA ASN A 129 -23.31 17.84 -1.21
C ASN A 129 -22.05 17.27 -0.54
N ASN A 130 -22.21 16.77 0.68
CA ASN A 130 -21.16 16.11 1.44
C ASN A 130 -21.35 14.59 1.36
N PRO A 131 -20.82 13.91 0.32
CA PRO A 131 -21.01 12.48 0.16
C PRO A 131 -20.27 11.69 1.25
N THR A 132 -20.83 10.53 1.60
CA THR A 132 -20.11 9.50 2.34
C THR A 132 -19.32 8.65 1.35
N ILE A 133 -18.01 8.60 1.54
CA ILE A 133 -17.05 7.92 0.67
C ILE A 133 -16.40 6.79 1.46
N THR A 134 -16.31 5.62 0.86
CA THR A 134 -15.59 4.47 1.42
C THR A 134 -14.32 4.22 0.62
N PHE A 135 -13.19 4.19 1.32
CA PHE A 135 -11.87 3.89 0.77
C PHE A 135 -11.43 2.49 1.23
N GLU A 136 -11.04 1.64 0.29
CA GLU A 136 -10.62 0.25 0.56
C GLU A 136 -9.39 -0.10 -0.28
N VAL A 137 -8.58 -1.07 0.14
CA VAL A 137 -7.44 -1.53 -0.67
C VAL A 137 -7.93 -2.47 -1.78
N LEU A 138 -7.64 -2.14 -3.05
CA LEU A 138 -7.87 -3.00 -4.22
C LEU A 138 -6.69 -3.93 -4.44
N GLY A 139 -6.50 -4.87 -3.50
CA GLY A 139 -5.32 -5.74 -3.49
C GLY A 139 -4.03 -4.95 -3.27
N MET A 140 -3.13 -5.49 -2.46
CA MET A 140 -1.74 -5.05 -2.59
C MET A 140 -1.17 -5.72 -3.84
N PRO A 141 -0.30 -5.04 -4.58
CA PRO A 141 0.78 -5.60 -5.35
C PRO A 141 1.52 -6.67 -4.57
N THR A 142 0.90 -7.82 -4.49
CA THR A 142 1.64 -9.04 -4.50
C THR A 142 2.38 -9.00 -5.82
N GLY A 143 3.70 -8.82 -5.78
CA GLY A 143 4.52 -9.35 -6.87
C GLY A 143 4.34 -10.87 -6.88
N ALA A 144 3.19 -11.32 -7.37
CA ALA A 144 2.73 -12.69 -7.52
C ALA A 144 1.31 -12.61 -8.09
N GLY A 145 1.07 -13.41 -9.13
CA GLY A 145 -0.17 -13.45 -9.88
C GLY A 145 -1.42 -13.64 -9.02
N THR A 146 -2.53 -13.30 -9.66
CA THR A 146 -3.90 -13.50 -9.20
C THR A 146 -4.11 -14.90 -8.60
N LEU A 147 -4.71 -14.89 -7.41
CA LEU A 147 -5.47 -15.96 -6.76
C LEU A 147 -4.75 -17.31 -6.57
N GLU A 148 -4.29 -17.58 -5.36
CA GLU A 148 -4.94 -18.59 -4.51
C GLU A 148 -4.75 -18.26 -3.03
N GLN A 149 -5.88 -18.14 -2.33
CA GLN A 149 -5.97 -18.18 -0.87
C GLN A 149 -5.69 -19.61 -0.41
N ASN A 150 -4.44 -20.09 -0.53
CA ASN A 150 -4.04 -21.42 -0.06
C ASN A 150 -2.70 -21.35 0.72
N ASN A 151 -2.87 -21.46 2.05
CA ASN A 151 -1.93 -21.86 3.10
C ASN A 151 -0.64 -21.04 3.31
N ILE A 152 -0.78 -19.90 3.99
CA ILE A 152 0.17 -19.59 5.07
C ILE A 152 -0.59 -19.81 6.37
N ASP A 153 -0.47 -20.98 6.99
CA ASP A 153 -1.00 -21.15 8.34
C ASP A 153 0.03 -20.57 9.31
N PHE A 154 -0.23 -19.35 9.77
CA PHE A 154 0.43 -18.82 10.94
C PHE A 154 -0.51 -18.91 12.13
N LYS A 155 0.05 -19.12 13.32
CA LYS A 155 -0.68 -19.06 14.59
C LYS A 155 0.10 -18.22 15.57
N ILE A 156 -0.59 -17.34 16.30
CA ILE A 156 0.01 -16.65 17.45
C ILE A 156 -0.51 -17.37 18.69
N SER A 157 0.38 -18.02 19.43
CA SER A 157 0.06 -18.66 20.70
C SER A 157 -0.20 -17.61 21.79
N GLY A 158 -0.85 -18.03 22.89
CA GLY A 158 -1.25 -17.12 23.97
C GLY A 158 -0.08 -16.42 24.69
N ASP A 159 1.15 -16.94 24.53
CA ASP A 159 2.40 -16.34 25.01
C ASP A 159 3.02 -15.34 24.00
N GLY A 160 2.34 -15.07 22.88
CA GLY A 160 2.77 -14.12 21.86
C GLY A 160 3.87 -14.65 20.95
N ILE A 161 3.99 -15.97 20.78
CA ILE A 161 4.87 -16.55 19.77
C ILE A 161 4.09 -16.77 18.47
N LEU A 162 4.57 -16.18 17.39
CA LEU A 162 4.10 -16.47 16.06
C LEU A 162 4.79 -17.73 15.55
N HIS A 163 4.00 -18.73 15.18
CA HIS A 163 4.41 -19.98 14.54
C HIS A 163 4.01 -19.94 13.07
N PHE A 164 4.94 -20.24 12.18
CA PHE A 164 4.74 -20.34 10.73
C PHE A 164 4.79 -21.81 10.30
N SER A 165 3.77 -22.28 9.56
CA SER A 165 3.66 -23.69 9.14
C SER A 165 4.35 -24.03 7.81
N GLY A 166 4.94 -23.05 7.11
CA GLY A 166 5.59 -23.24 5.82
C GLY A 166 7.12 -23.36 5.89
N THR A 167 7.74 -23.53 4.73
CA THR A 167 9.18 -23.32 4.57
C THR A 167 9.44 -21.86 4.23
N SER A 168 10.23 -21.18 5.05
CA SER A 168 10.70 -19.81 4.79
C SER A 168 12.17 -19.70 5.20
N GLU A 169 13.00 -19.09 4.37
CA GLU A 169 14.38 -18.75 4.71
C GLU A 169 14.46 -17.51 5.60
N LYS A 170 13.45 -16.64 5.49
CA LYS A 170 13.37 -15.40 6.25
C LYS A 170 11.93 -14.98 6.47
N ILE A 171 11.59 -14.62 7.71
CA ILE A 171 10.31 -14.03 8.09
C ILE A 171 10.59 -12.65 8.68
N SER A 172 9.89 -11.63 8.20
CA SER A 172 9.97 -10.25 8.70
C SER A 172 8.62 -9.80 9.23
N LEU A 173 8.61 -9.17 10.41
CA LEU A 173 7.48 -8.38 10.88
C LEU A 173 7.71 -6.93 10.48
N ILE A 174 6.74 -6.33 9.83
CA ILE A 174 6.83 -5.00 9.24
C ILE A 174 5.67 -4.18 9.77
N ASP A 175 5.94 -2.96 10.20
CA ASP A 175 4.87 -2.03 10.55
C ASP A 175 4.13 -1.53 9.30
N MET A 176 3.03 -0.82 9.52
CA MET A 176 2.22 -0.29 8.43
C MET A 176 2.89 0.84 7.62
N SER A 177 4.01 1.39 8.10
CA SER A 177 4.82 2.37 7.35
C SER A 177 5.78 1.69 6.36
N GLY A 178 5.95 0.36 6.47
CA GLY A 178 6.90 -0.45 5.70
C GLY A 178 8.23 -0.68 6.41
N LYS A 179 8.39 -0.25 7.67
CA LYS A 179 9.61 -0.44 8.44
C LYS A 179 9.64 -1.85 9.01
N ILE A 180 10.73 -2.57 8.77
CA ILE A 180 10.98 -3.87 9.37
C ILE A 180 11.24 -3.68 10.88
N LEU A 181 10.40 -4.31 11.70
CA LEU A 181 10.47 -4.29 13.15
C LEU A 181 11.35 -5.41 13.70
N THR A 182 11.25 -6.60 13.11
CA THR A 182 12.07 -7.76 13.45
C THR A 182 12.14 -8.75 12.30
N ILE A 183 13.21 -9.56 12.27
CA ILE A 183 13.49 -10.59 11.27
C ILE A 183 13.91 -11.87 11.99
N THR A 184 13.50 -13.01 11.46
CA THR A 184 13.98 -14.33 11.91
C THR A 184 14.19 -15.24 10.70
N ASN A 185 15.12 -16.18 10.84
CA ASN A 185 15.32 -17.29 9.89
C ASN A 185 14.73 -18.60 10.46
N SER A 186 14.04 -18.52 11.60
CA SER A 186 13.28 -19.62 12.22
C SER A 186 11.82 -19.58 11.76
N ASN A 187 11.12 -20.71 11.89
CA ASN A 187 9.66 -20.79 11.75
C ASN A 187 8.90 -20.19 12.94
N THR A 188 9.60 -19.58 13.90
CA THR A 188 9.03 -18.91 15.06
C THR A 188 9.56 -17.49 15.21
N MET A 189 8.68 -16.60 15.68
CA MET A 189 9.01 -15.20 15.98
C MET A 189 8.31 -14.78 17.26
N ASN A 190 9.05 -14.24 18.23
CA ASN A 190 8.45 -13.65 19.42
C ASN A 190 7.87 -12.28 19.06
N VAL A 191 6.56 -12.13 19.22
CA VAL A 191 5.83 -10.90 18.94
C VAL A 191 5.17 -10.27 20.19
N SER A 192 5.41 -10.81 21.39
CA SER A 192 4.76 -10.36 22.62
C SER A 192 5.13 -8.94 23.06
N ASN A 193 6.29 -8.44 22.62
CA ASN A 193 6.76 -7.08 22.94
C ASN A 193 6.21 -6.00 21.98
N PHE A 194 5.46 -6.38 20.93
CA PHE A 194 4.87 -5.40 20.02
C PHE A 194 3.51 -4.94 20.53
N PRO A 195 3.19 -3.63 20.40
CA PRO A 195 1.86 -3.12 20.71
C PRO A 195 0.78 -3.88 19.93
N LYS A 196 -0.41 -4.05 20.52
CA LYS A 196 -1.54 -4.60 19.79
C LYS A 196 -1.86 -3.73 18.59
N GLY A 197 -2.02 -4.33 17.43
CA GLY A 197 -2.10 -3.58 16.18
C GLY A 197 -2.07 -4.45 14.94
N ILE A 198 -2.14 -3.80 13.78
CA ILE A 198 -2.04 -4.46 12.48
C ILE A 198 -0.60 -4.36 11.99
N TYR A 199 -0.07 -5.48 11.54
CA TYR A 199 1.28 -5.62 11.02
C TYR A 199 1.26 -6.40 9.72
N ILE A 200 2.35 -6.34 8.97
CA ILE A 200 2.59 -7.17 7.80
C ILE A 200 3.62 -8.22 8.18
N LEU A 201 3.25 -9.48 8.04
CA LEU A 201 4.18 -10.59 8.07
C LEU A 201 4.64 -10.87 6.64
N LYS A 202 5.94 -10.80 6.39
CA LYS A 202 6.56 -11.12 5.11
C LYS A 202 7.39 -12.39 5.24
N ALA A 203 7.06 -13.43 4.48
CA ALA A 203 7.85 -14.65 4.36
C ALA A 203 8.58 -14.68 3.02
N GLU A 204 9.87 -14.98 3.03
CA GLU A 204 10.75 -14.99 1.86
C GLU A 204 11.49 -16.33 1.75
N ASN A 205 11.60 -16.80 0.50
CA ASN A 205 12.46 -17.90 0.03
C ASN A 205 13.21 -17.43 -1.21
N ASN A 206 14.29 -18.13 -1.58
CA ASN A 206 15.22 -17.84 -2.69
C ASN A 206 14.64 -17.13 -3.93
N ASN A 207 13.38 -17.38 -4.33
CA ASN A 207 12.73 -16.72 -5.46
C ASN A 207 11.27 -16.29 -5.22
N GLN A 208 10.76 -16.35 -3.98
CA GLN A 208 9.35 -16.07 -3.68
C GLN A 208 9.21 -15.27 -2.39
N GLN A 209 8.34 -14.27 -2.43
CA GLN A 209 7.89 -13.57 -1.24
C GLN A 209 6.37 -13.66 -1.11
N LYS A 210 5.89 -13.83 0.11
CA LYS A 210 4.48 -13.74 0.44
C LYS A 210 4.31 -12.77 1.61
N THR A 211 3.24 -11.99 1.57
CA THR A 211 2.88 -11.07 2.66
C THR A 211 1.47 -11.33 3.15
N ILE A 212 1.25 -11.18 4.44
CA ILE A 212 -0.07 -11.28 5.05
C ILE A 212 -0.23 -10.24 6.15
N LYS A 213 -1.40 -9.59 6.21
CA LYS A 213 -1.76 -8.72 7.32
C LYS A 213 -2.11 -9.59 8.53
N ILE A 214 -1.46 -9.32 9.65
CA ILE A 214 -1.71 -10.00 10.91
C ILE A 214 -2.14 -8.99 11.98
N LYS A 215 -2.92 -9.46 12.94
CA LYS A 215 -3.25 -8.71 14.14
C LYS A 215 -2.51 -9.33 15.32
N ILE A 216 -1.69 -8.53 15.99
CA ILE A 216 -1.10 -8.85 17.30
C ILE A 216 -2.02 -8.24 18.38
#